data_AF-F6H617-F1
#
_entry.id   AF-F6H617-F1
#
_cell.length_a   1.000
_cell.length_b   1.000
_cell.length_c   1.000
_cell.angle_alpha   90.00
_cell.angle_beta   90.00
_cell.angle_gamma   90.00
#
_symmetry.space_group_name_H-M   'P 1'
#
loop_
_entity.id
_entity.type
_entity.pdbx_description
1 polymer ?
#
loop_
_entity_poly.entity_id
_entity_poly.type
_entity_poly.pdbx_seq_one_letter_code
_entity_poly.pdbx_strand_id
1 'polypeptide(L)'
;MESWMAITILHRLESLTAAINRVDTLQRKGLHPPSKAGSSYPGLECSGIIEAVGKVVVQWKVGDQVCNFLSGGGYAEKVATGQVLPVPSGVSLKDTAGILEVAHTVWSTVLMMSRLSAGETFLIHRVPRFHCIPGHTVFFIAHSRGEPSSTHLTSKRNT
;
A
#
# COMPACT_ATOMS: atom_id res chain seq x y z
N MET A 1 -9.36 26.07 15.94
CA MET A 1 -7.92 26.03 16.24
C MET A 1 -7.48 24.57 16.10
N GLU A 2 -7.09 24.18 14.90
CA GLU A 2 -6.71 22.80 14.56
C GLU A 2 -5.31 22.51 15.11
N SER A 3 -5.26 21.80 16.24
CA SER A 3 -4.04 21.33 16.87
C SER A 3 -3.50 20.08 16.15
N TRP A 4 -2.84 20.30 15.01
CA TRP A 4 -1.72 19.53 14.46
C TRP A 4 -1.57 18.05 14.89
N MET A 5 -2.45 17.15 14.42
CA MET A 5 -2.21 15.70 14.40
C MET A 5 -1.46 15.23 13.14
N ALA A 6 -1.11 16.15 12.24
CA ALA A 6 -0.49 15.80 10.96
C ALA A 6 1.00 15.51 11.14
N ILE A 7 1.46 14.39 10.59
CA ILE A 7 2.87 14.18 10.25
C ILE A 7 3.05 14.78 8.87
N THR A 8 3.93 15.77 8.76
CA THR A 8 4.27 16.31 7.46
C THR A 8 5.52 15.62 6.98
N ILE A 9 5.30 14.68 6.07
CA ILE A 9 6.38 14.03 5.36
C ILE A 9 6.77 14.99 4.25
N LEU A 10 7.92 15.64 4.41
CA LEU A 10 8.51 16.45 3.36
C LEU A 10 9.81 15.75 2.94
N HIS A 11 10.11 15.75 1.65
CA HIS A 11 11.33 15.10 1.15
C HIS A 11 12.27 16.10 0.50
N ARG A 12 13.57 15.87 0.72
CA ARG A 12 14.60 16.29 -0.22
C ARG A 12 14.48 15.42 -1.46
N LEU A 13 14.51 16.04 -2.65
CA LEU A 13 14.26 15.50 -4.00
C LEU A 13 14.91 14.15 -4.39
N GLU A 14 15.78 13.57 -3.56
CA GLU A 14 16.54 12.36 -3.88
C GLU A 14 15.91 11.05 -3.35
N SER A 15 14.89 11.09 -2.48
CA SER A 15 14.46 9.89 -1.73
C SER A 15 12.94 9.59 -1.68
N LEU A 16 12.08 10.36 -2.36
CA LEU A 16 10.66 10.01 -2.48
C LEU A 16 10.49 8.93 -3.55
N THR A 17 9.84 7.83 -3.19
CA THR A 17 9.29 6.89 -4.19
C THR A 17 7.79 6.80 -4.01
N ALA A 18 7.05 6.91 -5.11
CA ALA A 18 5.62 6.62 -5.16
C ALA A 18 5.39 5.51 -6.18
N ALA A 19 4.42 4.64 -5.91
CA ALA A 19 4.05 3.58 -6.84
C ALA A 19 2.81 3.95 -7.66
N ILE A 20 2.76 3.38 -8.87
CA ILE A 20 1.64 3.55 -9.78
C ILE A 20 0.71 2.36 -9.66
N ASN A 21 -0.53 2.64 -9.29
CA ASN A 21 -1.57 1.65 -9.09
C ASN A 21 -2.62 1.71 -10.21
N ARG A 22 -3.36 0.61 -10.38
CA ARG A 22 -4.41 0.54 -11.41
C ARG A 22 -5.46 1.63 -11.18
N VAL A 23 -5.77 1.97 -9.92
CA VAL A 23 -6.72 3.02 -9.60
C VAL A 23 -6.26 4.39 -10.12
N ASP A 24 -4.97 4.72 -10.07
CA ASP A 24 -4.45 6.00 -10.55
C ASP A 24 -4.75 6.18 -12.04
N THR A 25 -4.59 5.12 -12.82
CA THR A 25 -4.90 5.14 -14.26
C THR A 25 -6.40 5.21 -14.55
N LEU A 26 -7.26 4.71 -13.67
CA LEU A 26 -8.73 4.85 -13.78
C LEU A 26 -9.17 6.27 -13.42
N GLN A 27 -8.60 6.84 -12.36
CA GLN A 27 -8.84 8.23 -11.96
C GLN A 27 -8.44 9.20 -13.08
N ARG A 28 -7.26 9.01 -13.67
CA ARG A 28 -6.81 9.80 -14.83
C ARG A 28 -7.77 9.72 -16.03
N LYS A 29 -8.49 8.61 -16.19
CA LYS A 29 -9.51 8.40 -17.24
C LYS A 29 -10.90 8.88 -16.85
N GLY A 30 -11.08 9.43 -15.65
CA GLY A 30 -12.38 9.84 -15.11
C GLY A 30 -13.28 8.67 -14.68
N LEU A 31 -12.76 7.44 -14.66
CA LEU A 31 -13.51 6.22 -14.34
C LEU A 31 -13.48 5.86 -12.85
N HIS A 32 -12.62 6.53 -12.08
CA HIS A 32 -12.54 6.38 -10.63
C HIS A 32 -12.35 7.76 -9.99
N PRO A 33 -13.42 8.56 -9.84
CA PRO A 33 -13.30 9.89 -9.27
C PRO A 33 -12.84 9.80 -7.81
N PRO A 34 -11.98 10.74 -7.36
CA PRO A 34 -11.51 10.75 -5.98
C PRO A 34 -12.67 10.96 -5.01
N SER A 35 -12.53 10.44 -3.79
CA SER A 35 -13.51 10.72 -2.73
C SER A 35 -13.50 12.20 -2.34
N LYS A 36 -14.63 12.73 -1.83
CA LYS A 36 -14.73 14.14 -1.41
C LYS A 36 -13.72 14.52 -0.32
N ALA A 37 -13.29 13.55 0.49
CA ALA A 37 -12.33 13.75 1.56
C ALA A 37 -10.87 13.52 1.13
N GLY A 38 -10.66 12.98 -0.08
CA GLY A 38 -9.34 12.68 -0.63
C GLY A 38 -8.80 13.82 -1.50
N SER A 39 -7.53 13.69 -1.87
CA SER A 39 -6.92 14.62 -2.84
C SER A 39 -7.54 14.43 -4.22
N SER A 40 -7.67 15.53 -4.97
CA SER A 40 -8.05 15.47 -6.38
C SER A 40 -6.95 14.86 -7.27
N TYR A 41 -5.70 14.84 -6.76
CA TYR A 41 -4.53 14.30 -7.46
C TYR A 41 -4.32 12.80 -7.15
N PRO A 42 -3.83 12.00 -8.11
CA PRO A 42 -3.55 10.58 -7.92
C PRO A 42 -2.34 10.32 -7.01
N GLY A 43 -2.08 9.04 -6.71
CA GLY A 43 -0.99 8.59 -5.85
C GLY A 43 -1.53 8.09 -4.51
N LEU A 44 -1.60 6.76 -4.38
CA LEU A 44 -2.14 6.07 -3.21
C LEU A 44 -1.11 5.73 -2.15
N GLU A 45 0.18 5.80 -2.46
CA GLU A 45 1.23 5.39 -1.55
C GLU A 45 2.54 6.07 -1.90
N CYS A 46 3.34 6.34 -0.87
CA CYS A 46 4.74 6.69 -1.04
C CYS A 46 5.59 6.27 0.16
N SER A 47 6.91 6.35 -0.02
CA SER A 47 7.91 6.20 1.04
C SER A 47 8.91 7.35 1.02
N GLY A 48 9.52 7.59 2.17
CA GLY A 48 10.69 8.45 2.29
C GLY A 48 10.98 8.83 3.74
N ILE A 49 11.53 10.03 3.96
CA ILE A 49 12.00 10.53 5.25
C ILE A 49 11.06 11.61 5.84
N ILE A 50 10.81 11.58 7.14
CA ILE A 50 10.04 12.61 7.86
C ILE A 50 10.86 13.90 7.99
N GLU A 51 10.29 15.05 7.60
CA GLU A 51 10.91 16.38 7.80
C GLU A 51 10.27 17.15 8.95
N ALA A 52 8.97 16.91 9.24
CA ALA A 52 8.28 17.57 10.34
C ALA A 52 7.21 16.66 10.98
N VAL A 53 7.08 16.77 12.29
CA VAL A 53 6.06 16.06 13.08
C VAL A 53 5.19 17.05 13.84
N GLY A 54 3.89 16.78 13.90
CA GLY A 54 2.97 17.55 14.73
C GLY A 54 3.34 17.44 16.21
N LYS A 55 3.01 18.47 17.00
CA LYS A 55 3.41 18.58 18.42
C LYS A 55 2.97 17.42 19.31
N VAL A 56 1.90 16.72 18.91
CA VAL A 56 1.31 15.59 19.66
C VAL A 56 1.80 14.23 19.17
N VAL A 57 2.64 14.19 18.13
CA VAL A 57 3.19 12.95 17.57
C VAL A 57 4.43 12.56 18.38
N VAL A 58 4.34 11.44 19.10
CA VAL A 58 5.44 10.94 19.95
C VAL A 58 6.18 9.74 19.37
N GLN A 59 5.54 9.03 18.45
CA GLN A 59 6.02 7.74 17.93
C GLN A 59 6.96 7.89 16.72
N TRP A 60 7.10 9.11 16.20
CA TRP A 60 7.90 9.43 15.02
C TRP A 60 8.75 10.67 15.26
N LYS A 61 9.91 10.72 14.61
CA LYS A 61 10.81 11.88 14.63
C LYS A 61 11.28 12.24 13.23
N VAL A 62 11.74 13.47 13.09
CA VAL A 62 12.43 13.95 11.90
C VAL A 62 13.63 13.04 11.60
N GLY A 63 13.80 12.66 10.34
CA GLY A 63 14.83 11.74 9.89
C GLY A 63 14.41 10.27 9.83
N ASP A 64 13.26 9.89 10.41
CA ASP A 64 12.77 8.50 10.30
C ASP A 64 12.37 8.18 8.86
N GLN A 65 12.73 6.97 8.42
CA GLN A 65 12.29 6.38 7.16
C GLN A 65 10.94 5.70 7.34
N VAL A 66 9.95 6.14 6.57
CA VAL A 66 8.56 5.68 6.66
C VAL A 66 7.94 5.47 5.30
N CYS A 67 6.83 4.76 5.30
CA CYS A 67 5.91 4.65 4.18
C CYS A 67 4.49 4.98 4.62
N ASN A 68 3.62 5.29 3.66
CA ASN A 68 2.24 5.66 3.92
C ASN A 68 1.28 5.13 2.86
N PHE A 69 0.03 4.95 3.29
CA PHE A 69 -1.11 4.73 2.42
C PHE A 69 -1.99 5.97 2.46
N LEU A 70 -2.39 6.47 1.29
CA LEU A 70 -2.97 7.78 1.09
C LEU A 70 -4.30 7.69 0.35
N SER A 71 -5.19 8.65 0.64
CA SER A 71 -6.42 8.86 -0.13
C SER A 71 -6.18 9.81 -1.31
N GLY A 72 -5.11 9.57 -2.08
CA GLY A 72 -4.65 10.44 -3.17
C GLY A 72 -3.58 11.46 -2.74
N GLY A 73 -2.93 12.08 -3.72
CA GLY A 73 -1.93 13.13 -3.53
C GLY A 73 -0.49 12.63 -3.31
N GLY A 74 -0.24 11.33 -3.42
CA GLY A 74 1.10 10.74 -3.24
C GLY A 74 2.11 11.10 -4.33
N TYR A 75 1.66 11.58 -5.50
CA TYR A 75 2.54 12.11 -6.55
C TYR A 75 2.88 13.59 -6.27
N ALA A 76 3.49 13.84 -5.11
CA ALA A 76 3.90 15.15 -4.67
C ALA A 76 5.25 15.06 -3.97
N GLU A 77 6.03 16.14 -4.00
CA GLU A 77 7.30 16.22 -3.29
C GLU A 77 7.13 16.17 -1.76
N LYS A 78 5.92 16.49 -1.29
CA LYS A 78 5.55 16.72 0.10
C LYS A 78 4.13 16.21 0.36
N VAL A 79 3.97 15.38 1.39
CA VAL A 79 2.69 14.77 1.77
C VAL A 79 2.47 14.92 3.28
N ALA A 80 1.35 15.52 3.65
CA ALA A 80 0.88 15.51 5.04
C ALA A 80 -0.06 14.32 5.26
N THR A 81 0.22 13.49 6.26
CA THR A 81 -0.60 12.32 6.59
C THR A 81 -0.58 12.02 8.09
N GLY A 82 -1.61 11.35 8.59
CA GLY A 82 -1.63 10.76 9.94
C GLY A 82 -1.32 9.26 9.93
N GLN A 83 -1.31 8.63 8.74
CA GLN A 83 -1.17 7.18 8.57
C GLN A 83 0.21 6.87 7.99
N VAL A 84 1.13 6.49 8.88
CA VAL A 84 2.50 6.14 8.53
C VAL A 84 2.86 4.79 9.14
N LEU A 85 3.73 4.08 8.43
CA LEU A 85 4.24 2.77 8.79
C LEU A 85 5.78 2.79 8.71
N PRO A 86 6.46 1.99 9.55
CA PRO A 86 7.91 1.88 9.45
C PRO A 86 8.28 1.15 8.16
N VAL A 87 9.45 1.49 7.61
CA VAL A 87 10.04 0.73 6.51
C VAL A 87 10.43 -0.67 7.01
N PRO A 88 10.04 -1.76 6.31
CA PRO A 88 10.44 -3.10 6.70
C PRO A 88 11.96 -3.28 6.69
N SER A 89 12.50 -3.98 7.68
CA SER A 89 13.93 -4.25 7.77
C SER A 89 14.43 -4.99 6.53
N GLY A 90 15.52 -4.49 5.94
CA GLY A 90 16.14 -5.08 4.75
C GLY A 90 15.47 -4.74 3.42
N VAL A 91 14.46 -3.85 3.41
CA VAL A 91 13.78 -3.39 2.20
C VAL A 91 14.19 -1.96 1.89
N SER A 92 14.52 -1.66 0.63
CA SER A 92 14.84 -0.30 0.22
C SER A 92 13.62 0.62 0.33
N LEU A 93 13.82 1.92 0.50
CA LEU A 93 12.72 2.90 0.45
C LEU A 93 11.93 2.76 -0.86
N LYS A 94 12.65 2.59 -1.98
CA LYS A 94 12.04 2.44 -3.30
C LYS A 94 11.10 1.24 -3.37
N ASP A 95 11.57 0.08 -2.91
CA ASP A 95 10.76 -1.15 -2.94
C ASP A 95 9.61 -1.08 -1.94
N THR A 96 9.81 -0.41 -0.80
CA THR A 96 8.75 -0.20 0.19
C THR A 96 7.56 0.54 -0.40
N ALA A 97 7.79 1.56 -1.22
CA ALA A 97 6.70 2.29 -1.88
C ALA A 97 5.87 1.43 -2.84
N GLY A 98 6.41 0.30 -3.33
CA GLY A 98 5.72 -0.58 -4.27
C GLY A 98 4.88 -1.67 -3.61
N ILE A 99 4.82 -1.75 -2.28
CA ILE A 99 4.25 -2.87 -1.56
C ILE A 99 2.96 -2.51 -0.79
N LEU A 100 2.72 -1.24 -0.42
CA LEU A 100 1.67 -0.92 0.56
C LEU A 100 0.26 -1.12 0.02
N GLU A 101 -0.08 -0.59 -1.16
CA GLU A 101 -1.41 -0.73 -1.76
C GLU A 101 -1.76 -2.20 -1.91
N VAL A 102 -0.79 -2.96 -2.40
CA VAL A 102 -0.96 -4.38 -2.67
C VAL A 102 -1.08 -5.15 -1.37
N ALA A 103 -0.18 -4.96 -0.41
CA ALA A 103 -0.21 -5.65 0.86
C ALA A 103 -1.50 -5.34 1.64
N HIS A 104 -1.94 -4.09 1.63
CA HIS A 104 -3.18 -3.69 2.28
C HIS A 104 -4.41 -4.30 1.60
N THR A 105 -4.43 -4.35 0.27
CA THR A 105 -5.48 -5.03 -0.50
C THR A 105 -5.53 -6.51 -0.19
N VAL A 106 -4.39 -7.21 -0.19
CA VAL A 106 -4.33 -8.64 0.12
C VAL A 106 -4.74 -8.91 1.57
N TRP A 107 -4.21 -8.14 2.52
CA TRP A 107 -4.54 -8.31 3.92
C TRP A 107 -6.03 -8.13 4.19
N SER A 108 -6.61 -7.03 3.70
CA SER A 108 -8.03 -6.73 3.89
C SER A 108 -8.92 -7.78 3.22
N THR A 109 -8.62 -8.17 1.98
CA THR A 109 -9.46 -9.10 1.21
C THR A 109 -9.31 -10.55 1.64
N VAL A 110 -8.07 -11.04 1.68
CA VAL A 110 -7.79 -12.47 1.88
C VAL A 110 -7.88 -12.84 3.35
N LEU A 111 -7.32 -12.01 4.23
CA LEU A 111 -7.17 -12.38 5.64
C LEU A 111 -8.31 -11.83 6.50
N MET A 112 -8.68 -10.56 6.35
CA MET A 112 -9.74 -9.98 7.17
C MET A 112 -11.14 -10.36 6.68
N MET A 113 -11.40 -10.23 5.37
CA MET A 113 -12.72 -10.48 4.80
C MET A 113 -12.96 -11.97 4.53
N SER A 114 -12.08 -12.65 3.78
CA SER A 114 -12.30 -14.08 3.47
C SER A 114 -11.81 -15.06 4.54
N ARG A 115 -10.96 -14.61 5.47
CA ARG A 115 -10.42 -15.44 6.58
C ARG A 115 -9.81 -16.76 6.11
N LEU A 116 -9.07 -16.71 5.00
CA LEU A 116 -8.45 -17.88 4.39
C LEU A 116 -7.61 -18.66 5.41
N SER A 117 -7.83 -19.96 5.47
CA SER A 117 -7.25 -20.88 6.47
C SER A 117 -6.55 -22.08 5.83
N ALA A 118 -5.77 -22.78 6.68
CA ALA A 118 -5.04 -24.00 6.36
C ALA A 118 -5.85 -25.00 5.53
N GLY A 119 -5.39 -25.28 4.31
CA GLY A 119 -5.98 -26.29 3.43
C GLY A 119 -7.16 -25.81 2.59
N GLU A 120 -7.51 -24.52 2.63
CA GLU A 120 -8.52 -23.93 1.76
C GLU A 120 -7.92 -23.48 0.41
N THR A 121 -8.70 -23.64 -0.66
CA THR A 121 -8.29 -23.21 -2.00
C THR A 121 -8.73 -21.78 -2.29
N PHE A 122 -7.79 -20.93 -2.70
CA PHE A 122 -8.02 -19.56 -3.14
C PHE A 122 -7.66 -19.39 -4.63
N LEU A 123 -8.61 -18.89 -5.43
CA LEU A 123 -8.40 -18.62 -6.85
C LEU A 123 -7.98 -17.17 -7.08
N ILE A 124 -6.78 -16.98 -7.65
CA ILE A 124 -6.24 -15.66 -7.99
C ILE A 124 -6.40 -15.43 -9.49
N HIS A 125 -7.20 -14.44 -9.88
CA HIS A 125 -7.30 -14.01 -11.28
C HIS A 125 -6.25 -12.94 -11.61
N ARG A 126 -5.83 -12.88 -12.89
CA ARG A 126 -4.88 -11.88 -13.43
C ARG A 126 -3.48 -11.93 -12.79
N VAL A 127 -2.87 -13.12 -12.78
CA VAL A 127 -1.43 -13.30 -12.60
C VAL A 127 -0.76 -13.39 -13.99
N PRO A 128 -0.46 -12.29 -14.69
CA PRO A 128 0.42 -12.34 -15.85
C PRO A 128 1.80 -12.82 -15.43
N ARG A 129 2.43 -13.62 -16.28
CA ARG A 129 3.56 -14.49 -15.94
C ARG A 129 4.76 -13.87 -15.22
N PHE A 130 4.92 -12.54 -15.09
CA PHE A 130 6.07 -11.97 -14.37
C PHE A 130 5.91 -10.58 -13.70
N HIS A 131 4.75 -9.91 -13.71
CA HIS A 131 4.72 -8.47 -13.34
C HIS A 131 3.49 -7.95 -12.56
N CYS A 132 2.63 -8.82 -12.02
CA CYS A 132 1.50 -8.35 -11.20
C CYS A 132 1.86 -8.49 -9.71
N ILE A 133 2.23 -7.37 -9.09
CA ILE A 133 2.61 -7.27 -7.67
C ILE A 133 1.51 -7.86 -6.74
N PRO A 134 0.20 -7.66 -7.00
CA PRO A 134 -0.87 -8.34 -6.26
C PRO A 134 -0.79 -9.87 -6.25
N GLY A 135 -0.58 -10.50 -7.40
CA GLY A 135 -0.51 -11.96 -7.49
C GLY A 135 0.68 -12.53 -6.72
N HIS A 136 1.84 -11.89 -6.82
CA HIS A 136 3.02 -12.31 -6.05
C HIS A 136 2.85 -12.09 -4.55
N THR A 137 2.25 -10.97 -4.12
CA THR A 137 2.06 -10.68 -2.70
C THR A 137 1.12 -11.67 -2.02
N VAL A 138 0.03 -12.07 -2.69
CA VAL A 138 -0.83 -13.17 -2.21
C VAL A 138 -0.04 -14.46 -2.07
N PHE A 139 0.77 -14.80 -3.08
CA PHE A 139 1.59 -16.02 -3.07
C PHE A 139 2.58 -16.03 -1.89
N PHE A 140 3.32 -14.94 -1.67
CA PHE A 140 4.26 -14.83 -0.56
C PHE A 140 3.57 -14.90 0.81
N ILE A 141 2.43 -14.22 0.99
CA ILE A 141 1.68 -14.25 2.25
C ILE A 141 1.13 -15.64 2.53
N ALA A 142 0.54 -16.32 1.54
CA ALA A 142 0.07 -17.69 1.68
C ALA A 142 1.23 -18.66 2.02
N HIS A 143 2.32 -18.60 1.27
CA HIS A 143 3.47 -19.50 1.46
C HIS A 143 4.16 -19.32 2.82
N SER A 144 4.29 -18.08 3.30
CA SER A 144 4.86 -17.78 4.63
C SER A 144 4.07 -18.37 5.80
N ARG A 145 2.81 -18.76 5.56
CA ARG A 145 1.92 -19.38 6.55
C ARG A 145 1.79 -20.90 6.39
N GLY A 146 2.55 -21.50 5.47
CA GLY A 146 2.49 -22.93 5.18
C GLY A 146 1.28 -23.34 4.32
N GLU A 147 0.63 -22.38 3.65
CA GLU A 147 -0.54 -22.64 2.81
C GLU A 147 -0.12 -23.11 1.40
N PRO A 148 -0.70 -24.18 0.85
CA PRO A 148 -0.41 -24.61 -0.51
C PRO A 148 -0.95 -23.61 -1.54
N SER A 149 -0.06 -22.93 -2.25
CA SER A 149 -0.39 -21.99 -3.33
C SER A 149 -0.02 -22.57 -4.70
N SER A 150 -1.00 -22.82 -5.57
CA SER A 150 -0.76 -23.21 -6.96
C SER A 150 -1.13 -22.09 -7.93
N THR A 151 -0.37 -21.95 -9.02
CA THR A 151 -0.54 -20.88 -10.01
C THR A 151 -1.64 -21.17 -11.03
N HIS A 152 -2.20 -22.38 -11.07
CA HIS A 152 -3.32 -22.76 -11.91
C HIS A 152 -4.09 -23.95 -11.32
N LEU A 153 -5.20 -23.69 -10.60
CA LEU A 153 -6.21 -24.72 -10.32
C LEU A 153 -7.60 -24.09 -10.23
N THR A 154 -8.52 -24.58 -11.06
CA THR A 154 -9.96 -24.31 -10.97
C THR A 154 -10.59 -25.21 -9.91
N SER A 155 -11.41 -24.64 -9.02
CA SER A 155 -12.33 -25.44 -8.19
C SER A 155 -13.66 -24.72 -8.04
N LYS A 156 -14.74 -25.42 -8.38
CA LYS A 156 -16.13 -25.05 -8.10
C LYS A 156 -16.38 -25.28 -6.61
N ARG A 157 -16.87 -24.28 -5.89
CA ARG A 157 -17.64 -24.53 -4.66
C ARG A 157 -19.12 -24.59 -5.05
N ASN A 158 -19.70 -25.80 -4.95
CA ASN A 158 -21.13 -25.98 -4.76
C ASN A 158 -21.42 -25.60 -3.30
N THR A 159 -22.08 -24.46 -3.09
CA THR A 159 -23.19 -24.22 -2.15
C THR A 159 -23.78 -22.87 -2.50
#